data_AF-A0A7X0DUA4-F1
#
_entry.id   AF-A0A7X0DUA4-F1
#
_cell.length_a   1.000
_cell.length_b   1.000
_cell.length_c   1.000
_cell.angle_alpha   90.00
_cell.angle_beta   90.00
_cell.angle_gamma   90.00
#
_symmetry.space_group_name_H-M   'P 1'
#
loop_
_entity.id
_entity.type
_entity.pdbx_description
1 polymer ?
#
loop_
_entity_poly.entity_id
_entity_poly.type
_entity_poly.pdbx_seq_one_letter_code
_entity_poly.pdbx_strand_id
1 'polypeptide(L)' 'MRKLSGTTKPAKRNEAAFEQAVTSIAKCAHELLSSLETSQPPRDREEVAAKARARTAIRFA' A
#
# COMPACT_ATOMS: atom_id res chain seq x y z
N MET A 1 3.05 -16.09 -2.56
CA MET A 1 2.99 -17.55 -2.80
C MET A 1 3.47 -18.44 -1.65
N ARG A 2 4.51 -18.07 -0.88
CA ARG A 2 5.00 -18.89 0.26
C ARG A 2 3.93 -19.28 1.28
N LYS A 3 3.02 -18.37 1.60
CA LYS A 3 1.94 -18.64 2.56
C LYS A 3 0.87 -19.61 2.04
N LEU A 4 0.71 -19.72 0.71
CA LEU A 4 -0.21 -20.68 0.09
C LEU A 4 0.47 -22.03 -0.20
N SER A 5 1.69 -22.00 -0.72
CA SER A 5 2.40 -23.19 -1.22
C SER A 5 3.42 -23.77 -0.24
N GLY A 6 3.64 -23.12 0.91
CA GLY A 6 4.65 -23.50 1.91
C GLY A 6 6.10 -23.24 1.50
N THR A 7 6.37 -22.79 0.26
CA THR A 7 7.74 -22.67 -0.27
C THR A 7 8.07 -21.27 -0.73
N THR A 8 9.29 -20.82 -0.43
CA THR A 8 9.80 -19.52 -0.88
C THR A 8 10.39 -19.59 -2.28
N LYS A 9 10.82 -20.79 -2.70
CA LYS A 9 11.44 -21.03 -4.00
C LYS A 9 10.71 -22.21 -4.67
N PRO A 10 9.84 -21.95 -5.66
CA PRO A 10 9.15 -23.03 -6.35
C PRO A 10 10.15 -23.90 -7.11
N ALA A 11 9.80 -25.17 -7.30
CA ALA A 11 10.55 -26.03 -8.21
C ALA A 11 10.47 -25.46 -9.64
N LYS A 12 11.52 -25.64 -10.45
CA LYS A 12 11.62 -25.11 -11.83
C LYS A 12 10.40 -25.43 -12.70
N ARG A 13 9.81 -26.61 -12.53
CA ARG A 13 8.59 -27.04 -13.22
C ARG A 13 7.34 -26.20 -12.91
N ASN A 14 7.30 -25.54 -11.75
CA ASN A 14 6.16 -24.76 -11.26
C ASN A 14 6.40 -23.25 -11.37
N GLU A 15 7.56 -22.83 -11.85
CA GLU A 15 7.98 -21.43 -11.88
C GLU A 15 7.01 -20.57 -12.70
N ALA A 16 6.63 -21.03 -13.90
CA ALA A 16 5.66 -20.34 -14.75
C ALA A 16 4.29 -20.13 -14.06
N ALA A 17 3.80 -21.13 -13.32
CA ALA A 17 2.53 -21.02 -12.59
C ALA A 17 2.62 -20.01 -11.44
N PHE A 18 3.77 -19.94 -10.75
CA PHE A 18 4.00 -18.96 -9.70
C PHE A 18 4.10 -17.54 -10.27
N GLU A 19 4.84 -17.35 -11.36
CA GLU A 19 4.97 -16.05 -12.03
C GLU A 19 3.62 -15.54 -12.54
N GLN A 20 2.81 -16.42 -13.13
CA GLN A 20 1.46 -16.08 -13.57
C GLN A 20 0.58 -15.66 -12.37
N ALA A 21 0.62 -16.39 -11.26
CA ALA A 21 -0.16 -16.05 -10.07
C ALA A 21 0.26 -14.69 -9.48
N VAL A 22 1.58 -14.42 -9.41
CA VAL A 22 2.10 -13.13 -8.93
C VAL A 22 1.63 -11.99 -9.83
N THR A 23 1.73 -12.17 -11.16
CA THR A 23 1.32 -11.16 -12.14
C THR A 23 -0.17 -10.85 -12.02
N SER A 24 -1.02 -11.87 -11.91
CA SER A 24 -2.47 -11.70 -11.74
C SER A 24 -2.82 -10.95 -10.46
N ILE A 25 -2.18 -11.28 -9.34
CA ILE A 25 -2.41 -10.60 -8.06
C ILE A 25 -1.95 -9.14 -8.14
N ALA A 26 -0.80 -8.87 -8.76
CA ALA A 26 -0.30 -7.51 -8.96
C ALA A 26 -1.30 -6.68 -9.79
N LYS A 27 -1.85 -7.26 -10.87
CA LYS A 27 -2.89 -6.63 -11.68
C LYS A 27 -4.14 -6.31 -10.86
N CYS A 28 -4.67 -7.29 -10.12
CA CYS A 28 -5.84 -7.07 -9.25
C CYS A 28 -5.59 -5.97 -8.21
N ALA A 29 -4.41 -5.91 -7.62
CA ALA A 29 -4.06 -4.85 -6.66
C ALA A 29 -4.01 -3.47 -7.33
N HIS A 30 -3.46 -3.37 -8.53
CA HIS A 30 -3.45 -2.13 -9.30
C HIS A 30 -4.86 -1.66 -9.68
N GLU A 31 -5.72 -2.58 -10.12
CA GLU A 31 -7.12 -2.29 -10.42
C GLU A 31 -7.87 -1.78 -9.19
N LEU A 32 -7.68 -2.46 -8.04
CA LEU A 32 -8.23 -2.01 -6.76
C LEU A 32 -7.79 -0.59 -6.45
N LEU A 33 -6.48 -0.33 -6.41
CA LEU A 33 -5.95 1.00 -6.10
C LEU A 33 -6.44 2.08 -7.05
N SER A 34 -6.62 1.75 -8.34
CA SER A 34 -7.15 2.68 -9.34
C SER A 34 -8.64 2.98 -9.14
N SER A 35 -9.38 2.01 -8.58
CA SER A 35 -10.81 2.16 -8.26
C SER A 35 -11.09 2.82 -6.91
N LEU A 36 -10.06 3.01 -6.07
CA LEU A 36 -10.23 3.65 -4.77
C LEU A 36 -10.47 5.14 -4.95
N GLU A 37 -11.69 5.56 -4.69
CA GLU A 37 -12.05 6.96 -4.56
C GLU A 37 -11.90 7.40 -3.10
N THR A 38 -11.37 8.60 -2.87
CA THR A 38 -11.34 9.22 -1.56
C THR A 38 -12.16 10.49 -1.58
N SER A 39 -13.12 10.59 -0.65
CA SER A 39 -13.90 11.82 -0.43
C SER A 39 -13.13 12.84 0.41
N GLN A 40 -11.96 12.46 0.94
CA GLN A 40 -11.20 13.34 1.81
C GLN A 40 -10.58 14.47 0.98
N PRO A 41 -10.75 15.74 1.39
CA PRO A 41 -10.13 16.85 0.70
C PRO A 41 -8.60 16.70 0.68
N PRO A 42 -7.92 17.21 -0.36
CA PRO A 42 -6.47 17.20 -0.44
C PRO A 42 -5.84 17.75 0.84
N ARG A 43 -4.82 17.06 1.34
CA ARG A 43 -4.12 17.48 2.56
C ARG A 43 -3.38 18.80 2.33
N ASP A 44 -3.87 19.86 2.96
CA ASP A 44 -3.22 21.18 2.97
C ASP A 44 -1.97 21.15 3.88
N ARG A 45 -0.82 21.52 3.31
CA ARG A 45 0.45 21.54 4.04
C ARG A 45 0.53 22.70 5.03
N GLU A 46 -0.06 23.86 4.72
CA GLU A 46 -0.07 25.03 5.59
C GLU A 46 -0.97 24.79 6.80
N GLU A 47 -2.14 24.21 6.58
CA GLU A 47 -3.07 23.84 7.66
C GLU A 47 -2.43 22.80 8.60
N VAL A 48 -1.75 21.79 8.04
CA VAL A 48 -1.04 20.79 8.82
C VAL A 48 0.13 21.40 9.59
N ALA A 49 0.86 22.35 9.00
CA ALA A 49 1.94 23.08 9.68
C ALA A 49 1.41 24.00 10.80
N ALA A 50 0.26 24.64 10.60
CA ALA A 50 -0.42 25.43 11.63
C ALA A 50 -0.86 24.54 12.81
N LYS A 51 -1.50 23.40 12.52
CA LYS A 51 -1.85 22.38 13.53
C LYS A 51 -0.63 21.86 14.28
N ALA A 52 0.49 21.63 13.59
CA ALA A 52 1.73 21.20 14.23
C ALA A 52 2.29 22.27 15.16
N ARG A 53 2.35 23.53 14.73
CA ARG A 53 2.80 24.68 15.55
C ARG A 53 1.92 24.86 16.79
N ALA A 54 0.60 24.77 16.64
CA ALA A 54 -0.33 24.85 17.77
C ALA A 54 -0.10 23.73 18.80
N ARG A 55 0.12 22.48 18.35
CA ARG A 55 0.47 21.36 19.25
C ARG A 55 1.79 21.58 19.98
N THR A 56 2.79 22.12 19.28
CA THR A 56 4.09 22.47 19.88
C THR A 56 3.93 23.55 20.94
N ALA A 57 3.16 24.61 20.65
CA ALA A 57 2.90 25.68 21.62
C ALA A 57 2.25 25.18 22.91
N ILE A 58 1.29 24.24 22.82
CA ILE A 58 0.67 23.61 24.00
C ILE A 58 1.68 22.74 24.77
N ARG A 59 2.60 22.07 24.07
CA ARG A 59 3.58 21.16 24.70
C ARG A 59 4.69 21.89 25.45
N PHE A 60 5.03 23.09 25.02
CA PHE A 60 6.11 23.91 25.59
C PHE A 60 5.61 25.14 26.37
N ALA A 61 4.31 25.22 26.63
CA ALA A 61 3.70 26.11 27.61
C ALA A 61 3.75 25.45 29.00
#